data_AF-A0A673UE21-F1
#
_entry.id   AF-A0A673UE21-F1
#
_cell.length_a   1.000
_cell.length_b   1.000
_cell.length_c   1.000
_cell.angle_alpha   90.00
_cell.angle_beta   90.00
_cell.angle_gamma   90.00
#
_symmetry.space_group_name_H-M   'P 1'
#
loop_
_entity.id
_entity.type
_entity.pdbx_description
1 polymer ?
#
loop_
_entity_poly.entity_id
_entity_poly.type
_entity_poly.pdbx_seq_one_letter_code
_entity_poly.pdbx_strand_id
1 'polypeptide(L)'
;MAVAAVSRVSGLLGRSGAQLGRSMSTGAHGEEGSARMWKALTYFVALPGVGVSMLNVFLKSRHGEHERPEFVAYPHLRIRSKPFPWGDGNHTLFHNPHVNPLPTGYEDE
;
A
#
# COMPACT_ATOMS: atom_id res chain seq x y z
N MET A 1 -50.23 -69.53 35.03
CA MET A 1 -51.31 -68.62 35.44
C MET A 1 -50.74 -67.22 35.53
N ALA A 2 -51.31 -66.28 34.75
CA ALA A 2 -51.21 -64.80 34.82
C ALA A 2 -49.84 -64.12 34.54
N VAL A 3 -49.61 -63.50 33.36
CA VAL A 3 -49.91 -62.10 32.90
C VAL A 3 -49.11 -60.98 33.58
N ALA A 4 -48.19 -60.33 32.85
CA ALA A 4 -48.26 -58.93 32.35
C ALA A 4 -47.42 -57.97 33.23
N ALA A 5 -46.83 -56.84 32.81
CA ALA A 5 -46.57 -56.21 31.52
C ALA A 5 -45.42 -55.18 31.68
N VAL A 6 -44.91 -54.76 30.53
CA VAL A 6 -43.96 -53.67 30.20
C VAL A 6 -44.06 -52.41 31.07
N SER A 7 -42.92 -51.77 31.36
CA SER A 7 -42.74 -50.31 31.18
C SER A 7 -41.27 -49.90 31.09
N ARG A 8 -40.99 -49.14 30.03
CA ARG A 8 -39.70 -48.55 29.66
C ARG A 8 -39.40 -47.27 30.47
N VAL A 9 -38.14 -46.84 30.31
CA VAL A 9 -37.62 -45.46 30.29
C VAL A 9 -37.06 -44.90 31.58
N SER A 10 -35.81 -44.43 31.47
CA SER A 10 -35.25 -43.16 31.97
C SER A 10 -33.94 -43.43 32.69
N GLY A 11 -32.82 -42.82 32.35
CA GLY A 11 -32.57 -41.70 31.48
C GLY A 11 -31.11 -41.35 31.71
N LEU A 12 -30.41 -41.06 30.63
CA LEU A 12 -28.99 -40.74 30.60
C LEU A 12 -28.64 -39.64 31.62
N LEU A 13 -27.49 -39.80 32.26
CA LEU A 13 -26.78 -38.77 33.02
C LEU A 13 -26.58 -37.51 32.16
N GLY A 14 -27.54 -36.61 32.20
CA GLY A 14 -27.43 -35.27 31.65
C GLY A 14 -26.63 -34.39 32.60
N ARG A 15 -25.34 -34.22 32.31
CA ARG A 15 -24.56 -33.10 32.87
C ARG A 15 -25.24 -31.81 32.47
N SER A 16 -25.84 -31.13 33.42
CA SER A 16 -26.27 -29.73 33.32
C SER A 16 -25.04 -28.83 33.20
N GLY A 17 -24.47 -28.76 32.00
CA GLY A 17 -23.53 -27.72 31.59
C GLY A 17 -24.33 -26.55 31.04
N ALA A 18 -24.15 -25.37 31.63
CA ALA A 18 -24.83 -24.13 31.30
C ALA A 18 -24.95 -23.90 29.78
N GLN A 19 -26.18 -23.90 29.25
CA GLN A 19 -26.49 -23.21 28.01
C GLN A 19 -26.53 -21.70 28.30
N LEU A 20 -25.34 -21.12 28.47
CA LEU A 20 -25.12 -19.72 28.15
C LEU A 20 -24.09 -19.66 27.02
N GLY A 21 -24.39 -20.37 25.94
CA GLY A 21 -23.80 -20.12 24.64
C GLY A 21 -24.35 -18.80 24.13
N ARG A 22 -23.79 -17.70 24.65
CA ARG A 22 -23.83 -16.38 24.04
C ARG A 22 -23.40 -16.57 22.58
N SER A 23 -24.37 -16.50 21.66
CA SER A 23 -24.08 -16.35 20.24
C SER A 23 -23.35 -15.02 20.06
N MET A 24 -22.04 -15.07 20.04
CA MET A 24 -21.16 -14.00 19.59
C MET A 24 -20.30 -14.59 18.47
N SER A 25 -20.94 -14.85 17.34
CA SER A 25 -20.23 -15.05 16.08
C SER A 25 -20.76 -14.06 15.06
N THR A 26 -20.51 -12.77 15.32
CA THR A 26 -20.66 -11.70 14.33
C THR A 26 -19.32 -11.02 14.00
N GLY A 27 -18.20 -11.50 14.57
CA GLY A 27 -16.85 -10.97 14.31
C GLY A 27 -15.92 -11.93 13.55
N ALA A 28 -15.95 -13.23 13.85
CA ALA A 28 -14.95 -14.17 13.33
C ALA A 28 -15.09 -14.53 11.83
N HIS A 29 -16.29 -14.46 11.27
CA HIS A 29 -16.51 -14.72 9.83
C HIS A 29 -16.26 -13.51 8.93
N GLY A 30 -16.20 -12.29 9.48
CA GLY A 30 -15.95 -11.07 8.71
C GLY A 30 -14.47 -10.84 8.42
N GLU A 31 -13.60 -11.17 9.37
CA GLU A 31 -12.16 -10.86 9.30
C GLU A 31 -11.40 -11.80 8.38
N GLU A 32 -11.67 -13.11 8.44
CA GLU A 32 -11.00 -14.10 7.58
C GLU A 32 -11.45 -13.97 6.11
N GLY A 33 -12.74 -13.70 5.87
CA GLY A 33 -13.27 -13.42 4.54
C GLY A 33 -12.73 -12.11 3.96
N SER A 34 -12.65 -11.06 4.79
CA SER A 34 -12.07 -9.76 4.40
C SER A 34 -10.59 -9.91 4.04
N ALA A 35 -9.79 -10.58 4.88
CA ALA A 35 -8.37 -10.79 4.60
C ALA A 35 -8.13 -11.55 3.28
N ARG A 36 -8.95 -12.58 3.00
CA ARG A 36 -8.87 -13.33 1.73
C ARG A 36 -9.28 -12.47 0.52
N MET A 37 -10.31 -11.62 0.67
CA MET A 37 -10.71 -10.65 -0.35
C MET A 37 -9.59 -9.64 -0.64
N TRP A 38 -9.01 -9.02 0.37
CA TRP A 38 -7.90 -8.06 0.20
C TRP A 38 -6.68 -8.72 -0.43
N LYS A 39 -6.35 -9.94 -0.01
CA LYS A 39 -5.27 -10.73 -0.62
C LYS A 39 -5.55 -10.97 -2.12
N ALA A 40 -6.77 -11.36 -2.48
CA ALA A 40 -7.17 -11.53 -3.87
C ALA A 40 -7.08 -10.21 -4.66
N LEU A 41 -7.58 -9.09 -4.11
CA LEU A 41 -7.47 -7.78 -4.76
C LEU A 41 -6.02 -7.36 -4.96
N THR A 42 -5.13 -7.60 -3.98
CA THR A 42 -3.70 -7.31 -4.12
C THR A 42 -3.09 -8.11 -5.27
N TYR A 43 -3.31 -9.43 -5.32
CA TYR A 43 -2.67 -10.28 -6.34
C TYR A 43 -3.29 -10.16 -7.73
N PHE A 44 -4.60 -9.97 -7.83
CA PHE A 44 -5.31 -9.99 -9.11
C PHE A 44 -5.63 -8.60 -9.67
N VAL A 45 -5.56 -7.55 -8.86
CA VAL A 45 -5.86 -6.18 -9.29
C VAL A 45 -4.65 -5.28 -9.08
N ALA A 46 -4.15 -5.15 -7.85
CA ALA A 46 -3.09 -4.20 -7.55
C ALA A 46 -1.76 -4.55 -8.23
N LEU A 47 -1.29 -5.79 -8.12
CA LEU A 47 -0.03 -6.21 -8.74
C LEU A 47 -0.06 -6.12 -10.27
N PRO A 48 -1.11 -6.60 -10.98
CA PRO A 48 -1.23 -6.38 -12.42
C PRO A 48 -1.32 -4.90 -12.78
N GLY A 49 -2.06 -4.10 -12.00
CA GLY A 49 -2.18 -2.65 -12.20
C GLY A 49 -0.82 -1.94 -12.10
N VAL A 50 -0.07 -2.21 -11.03
CA VAL A 50 1.30 -1.69 -10.87
C VAL A 50 2.20 -2.18 -12.00
N GLY A 51 2.07 -3.44 -12.43
CA GLY A 51 2.82 -3.98 -13.56
C GLY A 51 2.60 -3.19 -14.86
N VAL A 52 1.34 -2.87 -15.18
CA VAL A 52 0.99 -2.05 -16.35
C VAL A 52 1.53 -0.62 -16.21
N SER A 53 1.37 0.01 -15.03
CA SER A 53 1.91 1.34 -14.78
C SER A 53 3.44 1.39 -14.87
N MET A 54 4.13 0.38 -14.34
CA MET A 54 5.58 0.23 -14.42
C MET A 54 6.04 0.08 -15.86
N LEU A 55 5.35 -0.75 -16.67
CA LEU A 55 5.64 -0.88 -18.09
C LEU A 55 5.43 0.44 -18.83
N ASN A 56 4.36 1.20 -18.53
CA ASN A 56 4.11 2.50 -19.14
C ASN A 56 5.26 3.48 -18.88
N VAL A 57 5.68 3.61 -17.63
CA VAL A 57 6.77 4.50 -17.23
C VAL A 57 8.10 4.02 -17.83
N PHE A 58 8.36 2.72 -17.84
CA PHE A 58 9.57 2.16 -18.44
C PHE A 58 9.66 2.44 -19.94
N LEU A 59 8.56 2.27 -20.68
CA LEU A 59 8.55 2.58 -22.12
C LEU A 59 8.69 4.09 -22.37
N LYS A 60 8.12 4.94 -21.51
CA LYS A 60 8.29 6.39 -21.60
C LYS A 60 9.71 6.84 -21.27
N SER A 61 10.37 6.24 -20.28
CA SER A 61 11.74 6.60 -19.93
C SER A 61 12.76 6.21 -21.00
N ARG A 62 12.47 5.17 -21.80
CA ARG A 62 13.31 4.76 -22.93
C ARG A 62 13.20 5.65 -24.17
N HIS A 63 12.03 6.24 -24.40
CA HIS A 63 11.77 7.10 -25.58
C HIS A 63 11.79 8.59 -25.25
N GLY A 64 11.83 8.96 -23.97
CA GLY A 64 11.70 10.32 -23.49
C GLY A 64 13.02 10.94 -23.08
N GLU A 65 14.02 10.94 -23.98
CA GLU A 65 15.11 11.91 -23.87
C GLU A 65 14.49 13.30 -24.00
N HIS A 66 14.10 13.87 -22.86
CA HIS A 66 13.71 15.26 -22.80
C HIS A 66 15.00 16.04 -22.96
N GLU A 67 15.16 16.67 -24.11
CA GLU A 67 16.27 17.56 -24.36
C GLU A 67 16.29 18.63 -23.26
N ARG A 68 17.49 18.86 -22.73
CA ARG A 68 17.69 19.84 -21.67
C ARG A 68 17.29 21.21 -22.21
N PRO A 69 16.36 21.94 -21.56
CA PRO A 69 15.96 23.25 -22.04
C PRO A 69 17.11 24.24 -21.89
N GLU A 70 17.22 25.20 -22.82
CA GLU A 70 18.18 26.28 -22.73
C GLU A 70 18.03 27.06 -21.42
N PHE A 71 19.16 27.51 -20.86
CA PHE A 71 19.14 28.27 -19.63
C PHE A 71 18.59 29.68 -19.86
N VAL A 72 17.49 30.00 -19.18
CA VAL A 72 16.95 31.36 -19.06
C VAL A 72 16.93 31.76 -17.59
N ALA A 73 17.60 32.87 -17.27
CA ALA A 73 17.70 33.43 -15.92
C ALA A 73 16.42 34.17 -15.49
N TYR A 74 15.31 33.43 -15.41
CA TYR A 74 14.05 34.00 -14.93
C TYR A 74 14.17 34.49 -13.48
N PRO A 75 13.75 35.73 -13.15
CA PRO A 75 13.93 36.30 -11.81
C PRO A 75 13.25 35.53 -10.67
N HIS A 76 12.22 34.75 -10.99
CA HIS A 76 11.48 33.95 -10.01
C HIS A 76 12.06 32.54 -9.81
N LEU A 77 13.03 32.12 -10.63
CA LEU A 77 13.67 30.81 -10.53
C LEU A 77 15.05 30.94 -9.89
N ARG A 78 15.50 29.86 -9.24
CA ARG A 78 16.85 29.72 -8.65
C ARG A 78 17.25 30.89 -7.72
N ILE A 79 16.29 31.51 -7.04
CA ILE A 79 16.58 32.57 -6.06
C ILE A 79 17.45 32.01 -4.93
N ARG A 80 18.44 32.81 -4.50
CA ARG A 80 19.32 32.53 -3.36
C ARG A 80 19.40 33.78 -2.48
N SER A 81 18.61 33.81 -1.40
CA SER A 81 18.66 34.89 -0.40
C SER A 81 19.69 34.64 0.69
N LYS A 82 19.94 33.37 1.02
CA LYS A 82 20.96 32.91 1.96
C LYS A 82 21.59 31.62 1.41
N PRO A 83 22.90 31.38 1.63
CA PRO A 83 23.51 30.10 1.29
C PRO A 83 22.85 28.93 2.04
N PHE A 84 22.76 27.78 1.37
CA PHE A 84 22.35 26.52 2.02
C PHE A 84 23.37 26.12 3.11
N PRO A 85 22.94 25.36 4.15
CA PRO A 85 23.81 24.98 5.26
C PRO A 85 24.73 23.78 4.96
N TRP A 86 24.96 23.45 3.68
CA TRP A 86 25.83 22.35 3.25
C TRP A 86 26.60 22.73 1.98
N GLY A 87 27.65 21.96 1.69
CA GLY A 87 28.46 22.13 0.48
C GLY A 87 28.98 23.55 0.33
N ASP A 88 28.82 24.11 -0.87
CA ASP A 88 29.18 25.49 -1.21
C ASP A 88 28.05 26.50 -0.94
N GLY A 89 26.91 26.04 -0.42
CA GLY A 89 25.73 26.85 -0.16
C GLY A 89 24.92 27.23 -1.40
N ASN A 90 25.30 26.79 -2.60
CA ASN A 90 24.61 27.15 -3.85
C ASN A 90 23.82 25.98 -4.46
N HIS A 91 24.30 24.75 -4.24
CA HIS A 91 23.67 23.51 -4.72
C HIS A 91 22.55 23.03 -3.81
N THR A 92 21.43 22.61 -4.41
CA THR A 92 20.31 22.02 -3.67
C THR A 92 20.68 20.66 -3.10
N LEU A 93 19.89 20.15 -2.14
CA LEU A 93 20.18 18.86 -1.49
C LEU A 93 20.20 17.68 -2.48
N PHE A 94 19.31 17.72 -3.48
CA PHE A 94 19.23 16.74 -4.57
C PHE A 94 19.60 17.42 -5.89
N HIS A 95 20.80 18.01 -5.92
CA HIS A 95 21.32 18.64 -7.12
C HIS A 95 21.71 17.61 -8.18
N ASN A 96 21.45 17.94 -9.44
CA ASN A 96 21.82 17.13 -10.59
C ASN A 96 22.41 18.08 -11.66
N PRO A 97 23.74 18.10 -11.85
CA PRO A 97 24.40 19.04 -12.76
C PRO A 97 23.86 18.98 -14.19
N HIS A 98 23.35 17.82 -14.62
CA HIS A 98 22.82 17.65 -15.97
C HIS A 98 21.51 18.40 -16.22
N VAL A 99 20.65 18.61 -15.21
CA VAL A 99 19.29 19.16 -15.42
C VAL A 99 18.95 20.35 -14.54
N ASN A 100 19.71 20.58 -13.47
CA ASN A 100 19.46 21.64 -12.51
C ASN A 100 20.51 22.74 -12.70
N PRO A 101 20.19 23.85 -13.39
CA PRO A 101 21.12 24.95 -13.51
C PRO A 101 21.23 25.74 -12.21
N LEU A 102 22.39 26.34 -11.99
CA LEU A 102 22.64 27.34 -10.97
C LEU A 102 22.03 28.70 -11.39
N PRO A 103 22.03 29.71 -10.50
CA PRO A 103 21.60 31.06 -10.89
C PRO A 103 22.38 31.65 -12.08
N THR A 104 23.56 31.10 -12.36
CA THR A 104 24.49 31.53 -13.42
C THR A 104 24.40 30.71 -14.70
N GLY A 105 23.72 29.56 -14.72
CA GLY A 105 23.71 28.65 -15.87
C GLY A 105 23.84 27.17 -15.51
N TYR A 106 23.93 26.31 -16.52
CA TYR A 106 24.39 24.94 -16.33
C TYR A 106 25.88 24.91 -16.00
N GLU A 107 26.37 23.86 -15.36
CA GLU A 107 27.76 23.79 -14.89
C GLU A 107 28.75 23.33 -15.96
N ASP A 108 28.25 22.70 -17.03
CA ASP A 108 29.01 22.20 -18.17
C ASP A 108 29.09 23.19 -19.34
N GLU A 109 28.46 24.37 -19.20
CA GLU A 109 28.48 25.50 -20.15
C GLU A 109 29.33 26.65 -19.61
#